data_AF-A0A9X7A0I6-F1
#
_entry.id   AF-A0A9X7A0I6-F1
#
_cell.length_a   1.000
_cell.length_b   1.000
_cell.length_c   1.000
_cell.angle_alpha   90.00
_cell.angle_beta   90.00
_cell.angle_gamma   90.00
#
_symmetry.space_group_name_H-M   'P 1'
#
loop_
_entity.id
_entity.type
_entity.pdbx_description
1 polymer ?
#
loop_
_entity_poly.entity_id
_entity_poly.type
_entity_poly.pdbx_seq_one_letter_code
_entity_poly.pdbx_strand_id
1 'polypeptide(L)'
;MDNQNKKENYLQKLLGKRVKAQSTDDSLNLKKDLDSILEDLVAAFPEGCFCPPSTATVAQIETALNALLVWSTSAPISQSLKLKLQDAINAVKNQLDANPFSCCNTIQALQAFEFVLLQVIDQPLVGIPFKVHFQNLAQQLQALFSGYIACLACEPGPAGPTGATGPTGATGATGPTGATGPTGATGPTGATGTTGATGPTGATGTTDNFVYVTNQNSHNISVIEAVGNTVVATVPVGDSPGGIAITPNGSFAYVINQDSNNVSVIETVGNTVVATVPVGNSPFGIAITPNGSFAYVTNWSSRNVSVIETVGNTVVATVPMGNSPLGIAITSNDQRVYVINKNVSVIETGGNTVVATVPVGNSPVHVAITPNDSFVYVTNQNSNNVSVIETVGNTVVATVPVGISPGGIAITPNGSFAYVINRFGNNVSVIETVGNTVIATVPVGDFPADVAITPDGSFAYVTNRSSNNVSVIETVGNTVIATVAVGDFPSGVAIK
;
A
#
# COMPACT_ATOMS: atom_id res chain seq x y z
N MET A 1 26.79 -4.68 -56.49
CA MET A 1 26.20 -5.77 -55.69
C MET A 1 27.26 -6.37 -54.75
N ASP A 2 27.83 -5.59 -53.82
CA ASP A 2 28.93 -6.08 -52.95
C ASP A 2 28.94 -5.45 -51.55
N ASN A 3 27.76 -5.23 -50.95
CA ASN A 3 27.68 -4.77 -49.55
C ASN A 3 26.58 -5.45 -48.71
N GLN A 4 25.76 -6.32 -49.30
CA GLN A 4 24.82 -7.18 -48.54
C GLN A 4 25.48 -8.53 -48.15
N ASN A 5 26.32 -9.11 -49.01
CA ASN A 5 26.96 -10.41 -48.75
C ASN A 5 28.03 -10.39 -47.63
N LYS A 6 28.56 -9.21 -47.26
CA LYS A 6 29.49 -9.08 -46.12
C LYS A 6 28.79 -9.00 -44.76
N LYS A 7 27.52 -8.58 -44.70
CA LYS A 7 26.74 -8.50 -43.44
C LYS A 7 26.19 -9.87 -43.03
N GLU A 8 25.73 -10.69 -43.97
CA GLU A 8 25.24 -12.04 -43.67
C GLU A 8 26.36 -12.99 -43.19
N ASN A 9 27.57 -12.82 -43.72
CA ASN A 9 28.71 -13.66 -43.34
C ASN A 9 29.28 -13.34 -41.93
N TYR A 10 29.01 -12.14 -41.39
CA TYR A 10 29.41 -11.80 -40.02
C TYR A 10 28.42 -12.32 -38.97
N LEU A 11 27.12 -12.34 -39.30
CA LEU A 11 26.05 -12.92 -38.45
C LEU A 11 26.12 -14.45 -38.37
N GLN A 12 26.41 -15.14 -39.47
CA GLN A 12 26.66 -16.59 -39.49
C GLN A 12 27.90 -16.97 -38.66
N LYS A 13 28.93 -16.12 -38.62
CA LYS A 13 30.17 -16.36 -37.86
C LYS A 13 30.04 -16.05 -36.35
N LEU A 14 29.05 -15.26 -35.95
CA LEU A 14 28.65 -15.03 -34.56
C LEU A 14 27.69 -16.10 -34.04
N LEU A 15 26.81 -16.63 -34.90
CA LEU A 15 25.88 -17.71 -34.55
C LEU A 15 26.55 -19.10 -34.53
N GLY A 16 27.58 -19.32 -35.36
CA GLY A 16 28.37 -20.56 -35.38
C GLY A 16 29.35 -20.75 -34.22
N LYS A 17 29.37 -19.85 -33.22
CA LYS A 17 30.19 -19.99 -31.99
C LYS A 17 29.39 -20.44 -30.76
N ARG A 18 28.08 -20.65 -30.88
CA ARG A 18 27.31 -21.43 -29.89
C ARG A 18 26.99 -22.78 -30.51
N VAL A 19 27.22 -23.85 -29.74
CA VAL A 19 26.96 -25.26 -30.06
C VAL A 19 28.08 -26.01 -30.78
N LYS A 20 29.10 -26.45 -30.00
CA LYS A 20 29.38 -27.86 -29.71
C LYS A 20 30.61 -27.99 -28.80
N ALA A 21 30.35 -28.19 -27.51
CA ALA A 21 31.22 -28.99 -26.66
C ALA A 21 30.29 -29.97 -25.94
N GLN A 22 30.12 -31.14 -26.55
CA GLN A 22 29.50 -32.29 -25.94
C GLN A 22 30.67 -33.15 -25.47
N SER A 23 30.95 -33.13 -24.16
CA SER A 23 31.86 -34.08 -23.52
C SER A 23 31.04 -34.92 -22.55
N THR A 24 31.10 -36.22 -22.79
CA THR A 24 30.63 -37.32 -21.95
C THR A 24 31.23 -37.25 -20.54
N ASP A 25 30.40 -36.99 -19.53
CA ASP A 25 30.67 -37.41 -18.14
C ASP A 25 29.34 -37.44 -17.34
N ASP A 26 28.79 -38.64 -17.16
CA ASP A 26 27.68 -38.93 -16.25
C ASP A 26 28.21 -38.86 -14.80
N SER A 27 28.27 -37.67 -14.17
CA SER A 27 28.30 -37.50 -12.69
C SER A 27 28.56 -36.07 -12.16
N LEU A 28 28.21 -34.99 -12.87
CA LEU A 28 28.17 -33.65 -12.27
C LEU A 28 26.81 -32.99 -12.45
N ASN A 29 26.18 -32.64 -11.32
CA ASN A 29 25.05 -31.74 -11.18
C ASN A 29 24.98 -30.74 -12.35
N LEU A 30 24.03 -30.97 -13.25
CA LEU A 30 23.65 -30.00 -14.26
C LEU A 30 23.17 -28.78 -13.49
N LYS A 31 24.07 -27.80 -13.31
CA LYS A 31 23.78 -26.54 -12.65
C LYS A 31 22.76 -25.85 -13.55
N LYS A 32 21.47 -26.10 -13.30
CA LYS A 32 20.40 -25.46 -14.05
C LYS A 32 20.62 -23.95 -13.95
N ASP A 33 20.52 -23.29 -15.09
CA ASP A 33 20.45 -21.84 -15.08
C ASP A 33 19.17 -21.40 -14.37
N LEU A 34 19.20 -20.19 -13.83
CA LEU A 34 18.09 -19.67 -13.04
C LEU A 34 16.78 -19.63 -13.84
N ASP A 35 16.86 -19.41 -15.14
CA ASP A 35 15.71 -19.46 -16.05
C ASP A 35 15.05 -20.85 -16.03
N SER A 36 15.82 -21.94 -16.22
CA SER A 36 15.27 -23.30 -16.14
C SER A 36 14.72 -23.63 -14.76
N ILE A 37 15.35 -23.13 -13.68
CA ILE A 37 14.86 -23.35 -12.31
C ILE A 37 13.49 -22.68 -12.10
N LEU A 38 13.32 -21.47 -12.63
CA LEU A 38 12.05 -20.75 -12.51
C LEU A 38 10.96 -21.34 -13.40
N GLU A 39 11.28 -21.81 -14.60
CA GLU A 39 10.33 -22.54 -15.44
C GLU A 39 9.83 -23.82 -14.74
N ASP A 40 10.74 -24.58 -14.11
CA ASP A 40 10.36 -25.74 -13.29
C ASP A 40 9.49 -25.34 -12.10
N LEU A 41 9.80 -24.20 -11.47
CA LEU A 41 9.04 -23.70 -10.32
C LEU A 41 7.63 -23.28 -10.72
N VAL A 42 7.47 -22.53 -11.82
CA VAL A 42 6.16 -22.16 -12.38
C VAL A 42 5.35 -23.42 -12.71
N ALA A 43 5.98 -24.40 -13.37
CA ALA A 43 5.33 -25.65 -13.76
C ALA A 43 4.94 -26.54 -12.57
N ALA A 44 5.60 -26.39 -11.41
CA ALA A 44 5.28 -27.14 -10.21
C ALA A 44 3.98 -26.68 -9.53
N PHE A 45 3.51 -25.47 -9.84
CA PHE A 45 2.27 -24.91 -9.30
C PHE A 45 1.08 -25.25 -10.21
N PRO A 46 -0.02 -25.82 -9.67
CA PRO A 46 -1.18 -26.20 -10.49
C PRO A 46 -1.98 -24.97 -10.92
N GLU A 47 -2.58 -25.05 -12.12
CA GLU A 47 -3.64 -24.14 -12.53
C GLU A 47 -4.90 -24.43 -11.70
N GLY A 48 -5.39 -23.44 -10.93
CA GLY A 48 -6.57 -23.59 -10.07
C GLY A 48 -6.25 -23.54 -8.57
N CYS A 49 -7.06 -24.17 -7.71
CA CYS A 49 -6.84 -24.06 -6.26
C CYS A 49 -5.66 -24.90 -5.77
N PHE A 50 -4.70 -24.22 -5.15
CA PHE A 50 -3.51 -24.82 -4.56
C PHE A 50 -3.76 -25.57 -3.23
N CYS A 51 -4.93 -25.38 -2.61
CA CYS A 51 -5.11 -25.56 -1.17
C CYS A 51 -6.14 -26.63 -0.77
N PRO A 52 -5.76 -27.70 -0.02
CA PRO A 52 -4.39 -28.14 0.26
C PRO A 52 -3.72 -28.80 -0.96
N PRO A 53 -2.38 -28.72 -1.10
CA PRO A 53 -1.69 -29.24 -2.28
C PRO A 53 -1.58 -30.77 -2.24
N SER A 54 -1.56 -31.39 -3.42
CA SER A 54 -1.30 -32.83 -3.51
C SER A 54 0.14 -33.15 -3.10
N THR A 55 0.40 -34.36 -2.60
CA THR A 55 1.77 -34.81 -2.28
C THR A 55 2.72 -34.73 -3.48
N ALA A 56 2.19 -34.94 -4.69
CA ALA A 56 2.96 -34.79 -5.93
C ALA A 56 3.35 -33.34 -6.20
N THR A 57 2.42 -32.40 -5.96
CA THR A 57 2.65 -30.95 -6.08
C THR A 57 3.71 -30.48 -5.10
N VAL A 58 3.63 -30.91 -3.83
CA VAL A 58 4.64 -30.58 -2.81
C VAL A 58 6.04 -31.06 -3.23
N ALA A 59 6.16 -32.30 -3.70
CA ALA A 59 7.44 -32.84 -4.15
C ALA A 59 8.03 -32.08 -5.37
N GLN A 60 7.19 -31.64 -6.30
CA GLN A 60 7.62 -30.83 -7.45
C GLN A 60 8.13 -29.45 -7.01
N ILE A 61 7.40 -28.78 -6.12
CA ILE A 61 7.80 -27.46 -5.59
C ILE A 61 9.10 -27.57 -4.80
N GLU A 62 9.23 -28.56 -3.93
CA GLU A 62 10.47 -28.77 -3.17
C GLU A 62 11.67 -29.05 -4.07
N THR A 63 11.48 -29.80 -5.16
CA THR A 63 12.54 -30.08 -6.13
C THR A 63 13.04 -28.79 -6.77
N ALA A 64 12.12 -27.92 -7.21
CA ALA A 64 12.47 -26.62 -7.78
C ALA A 64 13.12 -25.68 -6.75
N LEU A 65 12.59 -25.61 -5.53
CA LEU A 65 13.13 -24.80 -4.43
C LEU A 65 14.53 -25.27 -4.01
N ASN A 66 14.80 -26.58 -4.00
CA ASN A 66 16.14 -27.11 -3.72
C ASN A 66 17.14 -26.73 -4.82
N ALA A 67 16.73 -26.77 -6.09
CA ALA A 67 17.57 -26.32 -7.20
C ALA A 67 17.88 -24.82 -7.10
N LEU A 68 16.89 -24.01 -6.72
CA LEU A 68 17.07 -22.57 -6.49
C LEU A 68 17.98 -22.28 -5.29
N LEU A 69 17.86 -23.06 -4.22
CA LEU A 69 18.72 -22.95 -3.05
C LEU A 69 20.18 -23.21 -3.42
N VAL A 70 20.44 -24.27 -4.20
CA VAL A 70 21.79 -24.57 -4.73
C VAL A 70 22.30 -23.43 -5.61
N TRP A 71 21.47 -22.89 -6.50
CA TRP A 71 21.84 -21.76 -7.34
C TRP A 71 22.25 -20.53 -6.50
N SER A 72 21.45 -20.18 -5.48
CA SER A 72 21.64 -19.00 -4.63
C SER A 72 23.04 -18.94 -3.99
N THR A 73 23.63 -20.09 -3.65
CA THR A 73 24.98 -20.17 -3.03
C THR A 73 26.05 -19.56 -3.93
N SER A 74 25.90 -19.76 -5.24
CA SER A 74 26.86 -19.35 -6.27
C SER A 74 26.38 -18.18 -7.12
N ALA A 75 25.23 -17.58 -6.78
CA ALA A 75 24.65 -16.48 -7.53
C ALA A 75 25.52 -15.21 -7.48
N PRO A 76 25.65 -14.46 -8.58
CA PRO A 76 26.39 -13.19 -8.63
C PRO A 76 25.54 -12.03 -8.07
N ILE A 77 25.05 -12.17 -6.83
CA ILE A 77 24.22 -11.18 -6.13
C ILE A 77 24.85 -10.85 -4.77
N SER A 78 24.42 -9.74 -4.14
CA SER A 78 24.95 -9.30 -2.85
C SER A 78 24.76 -10.37 -1.75
N GLN A 79 25.70 -10.46 -0.82
CA GLN A 79 25.64 -11.46 0.27
C GLN A 79 24.37 -11.32 1.13
N SER A 80 23.92 -10.09 1.35
CA SER A 80 22.66 -9.80 2.05
C SER A 80 21.46 -10.40 1.31
N LEU A 81 21.42 -10.25 -0.02
CA LEU A 81 20.33 -10.77 -0.83
C LEU A 81 20.37 -12.30 -0.95
N LYS A 82 21.56 -12.91 -0.96
CA LYS A 82 21.68 -14.38 -0.88
C LYS A 82 21.01 -14.94 0.38
N LEU A 83 21.29 -14.33 1.54
CA LEU A 83 20.72 -14.76 2.81
C LEU A 83 19.20 -14.61 2.80
N LYS A 84 18.68 -13.45 2.36
CA LYS A 84 17.23 -13.24 2.23
C LYS A 84 16.56 -14.28 1.32
N LEU A 85 17.18 -14.59 0.18
CA LEU A 85 16.65 -15.58 -0.77
C LEU A 85 16.63 -16.97 -0.13
N GLN A 86 17.70 -17.35 0.56
CA GLN A 86 17.80 -18.64 1.25
C GLN A 86 16.78 -18.75 2.38
N ASP A 87 16.62 -17.70 3.19
CA ASP A 87 15.65 -17.65 4.29
C ASP A 87 14.22 -17.78 3.75
N ALA A 88 13.89 -17.08 2.66
CA ALA A 88 12.58 -17.16 2.04
C ALA A 88 12.29 -18.55 1.44
N ILE A 89 13.27 -19.17 0.76
CA ILE A 89 13.14 -20.55 0.26
C ILE A 89 12.87 -21.53 1.41
N ASN A 90 13.64 -21.42 2.50
CA ASN A 90 13.47 -22.28 3.67
C ASN A 90 12.13 -22.05 4.38
N ALA A 91 11.65 -20.81 4.42
CA ALA A 91 10.33 -20.49 4.97
C ALA A 91 9.20 -21.19 4.21
N VAL A 92 9.24 -21.17 2.87
CA VAL A 92 8.24 -21.88 2.03
C VAL A 92 8.30 -23.39 2.28
N LYS A 93 9.50 -23.99 2.28
CA LYS A 93 9.67 -25.43 2.56
C LYS A 93 9.10 -25.81 3.93
N ASN A 94 9.40 -25.04 4.97
CA ASN A 94 8.89 -25.29 6.31
C ASN A 94 7.35 -25.24 6.39
N GLN A 95 6.69 -24.41 5.59
CA GLN A 95 5.22 -24.37 5.54
C GLN A 95 4.63 -25.53 4.74
N LEU A 96 5.29 -25.97 3.67
CA LEU A 96 4.90 -27.17 2.91
C LEU A 96 4.97 -28.44 3.78
N ASP A 97 5.97 -28.52 4.65
CA ASP A 97 6.18 -29.63 5.60
C ASP A 97 5.37 -29.50 6.91
N ALA A 98 4.63 -28.41 7.11
CA ALA A 98 3.95 -28.13 8.38
C ALA A 98 2.83 -29.14 8.67
N ASN A 99 2.76 -29.61 9.93
CA ASN A 99 1.68 -30.47 10.41
C ASN A 99 1.10 -29.91 11.73
N PRO A 100 -0.13 -29.36 11.72
CA PRO A 100 -1.08 -29.31 10.60
C PRO A 100 -0.68 -28.32 9.51
N PHE A 101 -0.98 -28.66 8.25
CA PHE A 101 -0.73 -27.78 7.10
C PHE A 101 -1.61 -26.53 7.18
N SER A 102 -1.03 -25.35 6.93
CA SER A 102 -1.76 -24.08 6.91
C SER A 102 -1.69 -23.43 5.54
N CYS A 103 -2.85 -23.34 4.87
CA CYS A 103 -2.99 -22.65 3.60
C CYS A 103 -2.59 -21.17 3.66
N CYS A 104 -3.02 -20.46 4.71
CA CYS A 104 -2.74 -19.04 4.87
C CYS A 104 -1.25 -18.78 5.05
N ASN A 105 -0.59 -19.54 5.94
CA ASN A 105 0.84 -19.36 6.20
C ASN A 105 1.69 -19.75 5.00
N THR A 106 1.30 -20.80 4.27
CA THR A 106 2.01 -21.25 3.06
C THR A 106 1.91 -20.19 1.95
N ILE A 107 0.72 -19.62 1.72
CA ILE A 107 0.54 -18.55 0.73
C ILE A 107 1.31 -17.28 1.13
N GLN A 108 1.31 -16.89 2.41
CA GLN A 108 2.12 -15.77 2.90
C GLN A 108 3.62 -16.02 2.70
N ALA A 109 4.10 -17.23 2.96
CA ALA A 109 5.50 -17.60 2.71
C ALA A 109 5.86 -17.52 1.22
N LEU A 110 4.95 -17.96 0.33
CA LEU A 110 5.12 -17.87 -1.12
C LEU A 110 5.18 -16.41 -1.61
N GLN A 111 4.33 -15.53 -1.08
CA GLN A 111 4.35 -14.09 -1.38
C GLN A 111 5.65 -13.42 -0.91
N ALA A 112 6.12 -13.74 0.29
CA ALA A 112 7.40 -13.23 0.80
C ALA A 112 8.59 -13.71 -0.06
N PHE A 113 8.54 -14.96 -0.52
CA PHE A 113 9.54 -15.53 -1.42
C PHE A 113 9.54 -14.84 -2.79
N GLU A 114 8.37 -14.56 -3.36
CA GLU A 114 8.22 -13.81 -4.61
C GLU A 114 8.85 -12.41 -4.51
N PHE A 115 8.57 -11.69 -3.42
CA PHE A 115 9.13 -10.37 -3.18
C PHE A 115 10.68 -10.39 -3.18
N VAL A 116 11.28 -11.41 -2.59
CA VAL A 116 12.74 -11.56 -2.59
C VAL A 116 13.28 -11.92 -3.98
N LEU A 117 12.57 -12.74 -4.75
CA LEU A 117 12.92 -13.01 -6.15
C LEU A 117 12.93 -11.74 -7.00
N LEU A 118 11.97 -10.83 -6.80
CA LEU A 118 11.95 -9.55 -7.52
C LEU A 118 13.17 -8.67 -7.18
N GLN A 119 13.67 -8.70 -5.95
CA GLN A 119 14.90 -7.99 -5.57
C GLN A 119 16.16 -8.53 -6.25
N VAL A 120 16.17 -9.82 -6.63
CA VAL A 120 17.26 -10.45 -7.39
C VAL A 120 17.32 -9.89 -8.82
N ILE A 121 16.18 -9.50 -9.41
CA ILE A 121 16.07 -8.92 -10.76
C ILE A 121 16.74 -7.54 -10.84
N ASP A 122 16.65 -6.75 -9.79
CA ASP A 122 17.15 -5.38 -9.77
C ASP A 122 18.64 -5.26 -9.47
N GLN A 123 19.34 -6.40 -9.32
CA GLN A 123 20.79 -6.39 -9.19
C GLN A 123 21.47 -6.06 -10.54
N PRO A 124 22.42 -5.11 -10.58
CA PRO A 124 23.05 -4.61 -11.81
C PRO A 124 23.93 -5.64 -12.56
N LEU A 125 24.10 -6.84 -12.01
CA LEU A 125 24.96 -7.91 -12.55
C LEU A 125 24.22 -8.88 -13.49
N VAL A 126 22.92 -8.67 -13.71
CA VAL A 126 22.06 -9.56 -14.51
C VAL A 126 21.86 -8.96 -15.91
N GLY A 127 22.26 -9.68 -16.96
CA GLY A 127 22.23 -9.18 -18.34
C GLY A 127 20.81 -8.85 -18.85
N ILE A 128 20.69 -7.83 -19.71
CA ILE A 128 19.41 -7.28 -20.21
C ILE A 128 18.43 -8.35 -20.78
N PRO A 129 18.85 -9.35 -21.57
CA PRO A 129 17.93 -10.36 -22.10
C PRO A 129 17.33 -11.27 -21.02
N PHE A 130 18.13 -11.55 -19.98
CA PHE A 130 17.73 -12.35 -18.82
C PHE A 130 16.70 -11.60 -17.98
N LYS A 131 16.83 -10.27 -17.87
CA LYS A 131 15.89 -9.42 -17.11
C LYS A 131 14.45 -9.54 -17.62
N VAL A 132 14.26 -9.54 -18.95
CA VAL A 132 12.91 -9.59 -19.56
C VAL A 132 12.26 -10.96 -19.42
N HIS A 133 13.02 -12.05 -19.64
CA HIS A 133 12.48 -13.41 -19.51
C HIS A 133 12.14 -13.73 -18.05
N PHE A 134 13.03 -13.38 -17.12
CA PHE A 134 12.81 -13.55 -15.69
C PHE A 134 11.60 -12.73 -15.21
N GLN A 135 11.44 -11.49 -15.67
CA GLN A 135 10.27 -10.66 -15.32
C GLN A 135 8.96 -11.32 -15.74
N ASN A 136 8.92 -11.96 -16.92
CA ASN A 136 7.74 -12.70 -17.37
C ASN A 136 7.46 -13.93 -16.48
N LEU A 137 8.48 -14.72 -16.13
CA LEU A 137 8.33 -15.86 -15.23
C LEU A 137 7.91 -15.44 -13.81
N ALA A 138 8.46 -14.35 -13.29
CA ALA A 138 8.06 -13.80 -11.99
C ALA A 138 6.61 -13.30 -12.00
N GLN A 139 6.16 -12.66 -13.08
CA GLN A 139 4.76 -12.25 -13.25
C GLN A 139 3.80 -13.45 -13.33
N GLN A 140 4.24 -14.57 -13.93
CA GLN A 140 3.44 -15.80 -13.94
C GLN A 140 3.27 -16.39 -12.53
N LEU A 141 4.33 -16.41 -11.73
CA LEU A 141 4.25 -16.80 -10.31
C LEU A 141 3.32 -15.87 -9.52
N GLN A 142 3.44 -14.56 -9.73
CA GLN A 142 2.57 -13.56 -9.11
C GLN A 142 1.09 -13.81 -9.40
N ALA A 143 0.77 -14.10 -10.67
CA ALA A 143 -0.60 -14.38 -11.09
C ALA A 143 -1.15 -15.67 -10.45
N LEU A 144 -0.33 -16.72 -10.36
CA LEU A 144 -0.70 -17.97 -9.69
C LEU A 144 -0.99 -17.74 -8.20
N PHE A 145 -0.08 -17.09 -7.47
CA PHE A 145 -0.23 -16.85 -6.03
C PHE A 145 -1.40 -15.93 -5.70
N SER A 146 -1.62 -14.91 -6.52
CA SER A 146 -2.79 -14.02 -6.40
C SER A 146 -4.10 -14.79 -6.64
N GLY A 147 -4.11 -15.71 -7.61
CA GLY A 147 -5.27 -16.58 -7.87
C GLY A 147 -5.60 -17.52 -6.71
N TYR A 148 -4.60 -17.96 -5.93
CA TYR A 148 -4.81 -18.83 -4.78
C TYR A 148 -5.49 -18.14 -3.60
N ILE A 149 -5.45 -16.81 -3.52
CA ILE A 149 -6.19 -16.02 -2.52
C ILE A 149 -7.70 -16.20 -2.69
N ALA A 150 -8.19 -16.29 -3.93
CA ALA A 150 -9.61 -16.53 -4.20
C ALA A 150 -10.08 -17.92 -3.71
N CYS A 151 -9.15 -18.87 -3.54
CA CYS A 151 -9.43 -20.21 -3.04
C CYS A 151 -9.47 -20.32 -1.50
N LEU A 152 -9.07 -19.27 -0.75
CA LEU A 152 -9.08 -19.26 0.72
C LEU A 152 -10.47 -19.12 1.35
N ALA A 153 -11.51 -18.82 0.56
CA ALA A 153 -12.86 -18.52 1.05
C ALA A 153 -13.65 -19.72 1.64
N CYS A 154 -13.00 -20.84 2.00
CA CYS A 154 -13.70 -22.07 2.37
C CYS A 154 -13.40 -22.67 3.76
N GLU A 155 -12.71 -21.99 4.68
CA GLU A 155 -12.51 -22.51 6.04
C GLU A 155 -13.26 -21.68 7.09
N PRO A 156 -14.28 -22.23 7.76
CA PRO A 156 -14.83 -21.65 8.99
C PRO A 156 -13.71 -21.55 10.03
N GLY A 157 -13.51 -20.36 10.60
CA GLY A 157 -12.55 -20.17 11.70
C GLY A 157 -12.84 -21.11 12.88
N PRO A 158 -11.83 -21.45 13.70
CA PRO A 158 -12.00 -22.36 14.84
C PRO A 158 -13.09 -21.84 15.78
N ALA A 159 -13.99 -22.73 16.19
CA ALA A 159 -15.03 -22.40 17.16
C ALA A 159 -14.40 -21.81 18.43
N GLY A 160 -14.85 -20.62 18.85
CA GLY A 160 -14.39 -19.98 20.06
C GLY A 160 -14.60 -20.87 21.30
N PRO A 161 -13.78 -20.73 22.35
CA PRO A 161 -13.91 -21.54 23.56
C PRO A 161 -15.32 -21.39 24.14
N THR A 162 -15.95 -22.50 24.51
CA THR A 162 -17.22 -22.51 25.24
C THR A 162 -17.07 -21.67 26.51
N GLY A 163 -17.91 -20.65 26.67
CA GLY A 163 -17.89 -19.77 27.84
C GLY A 163 -18.01 -20.57 29.14
N ALA A 164 -17.33 -20.12 30.20
CA ALA A 164 -17.35 -20.77 31.50
C ALA A 164 -18.79 -20.94 32.01
N THR A 165 -19.11 -22.13 32.52
CA THR A 165 -20.38 -22.41 33.20
C THR A 165 -20.55 -21.42 34.35
N GLY A 166 -21.69 -20.71 34.39
CA GLY A 166 -21.98 -19.75 35.45
C GLY A 166 -21.97 -20.40 36.85
N PRO A 167 -21.72 -19.62 37.91
CA PRO A 167 -21.66 -20.16 39.28
C PRO A 167 -22.99 -20.83 39.65
N THR A 168 -22.91 -22.01 40.26
CA THR A 168 -24.07 -22.71 40.83
C THR A 168 -24.77 -21.81 41.85
N GLY A 169 -26.08 -21.61 41.69
CA GLY A 169 -26.88 -20.78 42.60
C GLY A 169 -26.78 -21.27 44.06
N ALA A 170 -26.75 -20.33 45.01
CA ALA A 170 -26.62 -20.62 46.43
C ALA A 170 -27.71 -21.59 46.92
N THR A 171 -27.31 -22.61 47.68
CA THR A 171 -28.22 -23.55 48.34
C THR A 171 -29.16 -22.78 49.27
N GLY A 172 -30.48 -22.91 49.07
CA GLY A 172 -31.48 -22.28 49.92
C GLY A 172 -31.40 -22.78 51.37
N ALA A 173 -31.66 -21.88 52.32
CA ALA A 173 -31.59 -22.17 53.75
C ALA A 173 -32.53 -23.33 54.16
N THR A 174 -32.00 -24.24 54.99
CA THR A 174 -32.77 -25.33 55.60
C THR A 174 -33.84 -24.76 56.52
N GLY A 175 -35.12 -25.03 56.22
CA GLY A 175 -36.25 -24.67 57.08
C GLY A 175 -36.29 -25.49 58.38
N PRO A 176 -36.85 -24.95 59.48
CA PRO A 176 -36.89 -25.64 60.77
C PRO A 176 -37.76 -26.90 60.72
N THR A 177 -37.32 -27.94 61.43
CA THR A 177 -38.00 -29.23 61.58
C THR A 177 -39.34 -29.05 62.30
N GLY A 178 -40.43 -29.42 61.62
CA GLY A 178 -41.80 -29.43 62.15
C GLY A 178 -42.54 -30.72 61.78
N ALA A 179 -43.49 -31.11 62.62
CA ALA A 179 -44.09 -32.44 62.74
C ALA A 179 -44.65 -33.06 61.45
N THR A 180 -44.54 -34.40 61.38
CA THR A 180 -45.01 -35.29 60.31
C THR A 180 -46.46 -35.02 59.87
N GLY A 181 -46.62 -34.55 58.64
CA GLY A 181 -47.87 -34.50 57.88
C GLY A 181 -47.66 -35.08 56.47
N PRO A 182 -48.73 -35.40 55.72
CA PRO A 182 -48.62 -36.08 54.43
C PRO A 182 -47.81 -35.26 53.42
N THR A 183 -46.99 -35.94 52.62
CA THR A 183 -46.14 -35.37 51.55
C THR A 183 -46.91 -34.35 50.72
N GLY A 184 -46.53 -33.07 50.81
CA GLY A 184 -47.06 -32.01 49.97
C GLY A 184 -46.61 -32.15 48.52
N ALA A 185 -47.46 -31.74 47.58
CA ALA A 185 -47.19 -31.79 46.14
C ALA A 185 -45.88 -31.07 45.77
N THR A 186 -45.10 -31.66 44.86
CA THR A 186 -43.92 -31.05 44.24
C THR A 186 -44.24 -29.64 43.75
N GLY A 187 -43.50 -28.64 44.22
CA GLY A 187 -43.68 -27.25 43.81
C GLY A 187 -43.43 -27.06 42.30
N PRO A 188 -44.04 -26.05 41.67
CA PRO A 188 -43.87 -25.79 40.24
C PRO A 188 -42.39 -25.53 39.90
N THR A 189 -41.94 -26.08 38.77
CA THR A 189 -40.64 -25.79 38.16
C THR A 189 -40.45 -24.26 38.07
N GLY A 190 -39.36 -23.74 38.66
CA GLY A 190 -39.05 -22.32 38.60
C GLY A 190 -38.93 -21.81 37.16
N ALA A 191 -39.33 -20.56 36.93
CA ALA A 191 -39.29 -19.93 35.61
C ALA A 191 -37.90 -20.04 34.97
N THR A 192 -37.83 -20.49 33.72
CA THR A 192 -36.62 -20.46 32.90
C THR A 192 -36.07 -19.03 32.89
N GLY A 193 -34.84 -18.83 33.37
CA GLY A 193 -34.19 -17.53 33.35
C GLY A 193 -34.13 -16.97 31.93
N THR A 194 -34.34 -15.66 31.79
CA THR A 194 -34.21 -14.96 30.50
C THR A 194 -32.84 -15.22 29.89
N THR A 195 -32.80 -15.55 28.59
CA THR A 195 -31.57 -15.60 27.79
C THR A 195 -30.73 -14.36 28.10
N GLY A 196 -29.50 -14.56 28.58
CA GLY A 196 -28.59 -13.45 28.86
C GLY A 196 -28.36 -12.61 27.61
N ALA A 197 -28.15 -11.31 27.77
CA ALA A 197 -27.83 -10.41 26.66
C ALA A 197 -26.71 -11.01 25.82
N THR A 198 -26.90 -11.04 24.49
CA THR A 198 -25.84 -11.36 23.53
C THR A 198 -24.62 -10.53 23.92
N GLY A 199 -23.51 -11.20 24.25
CA GLY A 199 -22.25 -10.51 24.52
C GLY A 199 -21.88 -9.62 23.33
N PRO A 200 -21.09 -8.54 23.53
CA PRO A 200 -20.65 -7.72 22.42
C PRO A 200 -20.05 -8.66 21.36
N THR A 201 -20.52 -8.52 20.13
CA THR A 201 -19.90 -9.17 18.96
C THR A 201 -18.41 -8.94 19.07
N GLY A 202 -17.64 -10.02 19.24
CA GLY A 202 -16.18 -9.93 19.32
C GLY A 202 -15.69 -9.17 18.11
N ALA A 203 -14.71 -8.28 18.30
CA ALA A 203 -14.10 -7.51 17.22
C ALA A 203 -13.84 -8.44 16.04
N THR A 204 -14.59 -8.23 14.97
CA THR A 204 -14.31 -8.85 13.69
C THR A 204 -12.87 -8.50 13.36
N GLY A 205 -12.03 -9.52 13.15
CA GLY A 205 -10.66 -9.37 12.68
C GLY A 205 -10.65 -8.90 11.24
N THR A 206 -11.15 -7.70 10.99
CA THR A 206 -11.08 -6.99 9.72
C THR A 206 -9.78 -6.20 9.73
N THR A 207 -9.00 -6.36 8.67
CA THR A 207 -7.93 -5.44 8.28
C THR A 207 -8.28 -3.98 8.64
N ASP A 208 -7.41 -3.35 9.44
CA ASP A 208 -7.52 -1.99 10.03
C ASP A 208 -7.52 -0.84 8.98
N ASN A 209 -8.16 -1.02 7.83
CA ASN A 209 -8.17 -0.01 6.77
C ASN A 209 -9.23 1.05 7.09
N PHE A 210 -8.80 2.11 7.76
CA PHE A 210 -9.61 3.29 8.01
C PHE A 210 -9.19 4.42 7.07
N VAL A 211 -10.19 5.10 6.49
CA VAL A 211 -9.97 6.26 5.62
C VAL A 211 -10.31 7.52 6.41
N TYR A 212 -9.36 8.44 6.48
CA TYR A 212 -9.46 9.69 7.21
C TYR A 212 -9.62 10.82 6.20
N VAL A 213 -10.70 11.58 6.34
CA VAL A 213 -11.10 12.62 5.39
C VAL A 213 -11.24 13.93 6.13
N THR A 214 -10.57 14.98 5.67
CA THR A 214 -10.71 16.31 6.28
C THR A 214 -11.89 17.07 5.69
N ASN A 215 -12.74 17.65 6.55
CA ASN A 215 -13.92 18.41 6.14
C ASN A 215 -13.68 19.89 6.44
N GLN A 216 -13.25 20.64 5.42
CA GLN A 216 -12.73 21.99 5.59
C GLN A 216 -13.75 22.93 6.26
N ASN A 217 -15.00 22.93 5.79
CA ASN A 217 -16.02 23.84 6.30
C ASN A 217 -16.68 23.34 7.59
N SER A 218 -16.53 22.06 7.92
CA SER A 218 -17.04 21.49 9.18
C SER A 218 -16.03 21.49 10.33
N HIS A 219 -14.78 21.91 10.09
CA HIS A 219 -13.71 21.98 11.09
C HIS A 219 -13.49 20.64 11.84
N ASN A 220 -13.61 19.53 11.11
CA ASN A 220 -13.48 18.18 11.64
C ASN A 220 -12.90 17.22 10.58
N ILE A 221 -12.63 15.98 10.99
CA ILE A 221 -12.39 14.87 10.09
C ILE A 221 -13.49 13.82 10.20
N SER A 222 -13.76 13.11 9.10
CA SER A 222 -14.57 11.90 9.07
C SER A 222 -13.66 10.67 8.98
N VAL A 223 -13.93 9.66 9.80
CA VAL A 223 -13.24 8.36 9.78
C VAL A 223 -14.18 7.33 9.19
N ILE A 224 -13.79 6.74 8.07
CA ILE A 224 -14.58 5.76 7.32
C ILE A 224 -13.96 4.39 7.50
N GLU A 225 -14.76 3.39 7.83
CA GLU A 225 -14.36 1.98 7.76
C GLU A 225 -14.42 1.50 6.30
N ALA A 226 -13.28 1.09 5.73
CA ALA A 226 -13.18 0.77 4.30
C ALA A 226 -14.03 -0.42 3.85
N VAL A 227 -14.21 -1.43 4.72
CA VAL A 227 -15.00 -2.62 4.40
C VAL A 227 -16.50 -2.28 4.32
N GLY A 228 -16.98 -1.48 5.27
CA GLY A 228 -18.38 -1.08 5.34
C GLY A 228 -18.73 0.15 4.49
N ASN A 229 -17.73 0.94 4.08
CA ASN A 229 -17.93 2.26 3.48
C ASN A 229 -18.84 3.16 4.34
N THR A 230 -18.68 3.09 5.67
CA THR A 230 -19.48 3.85 6.62
C THR A 230 -18.61 4.77 7.46
N VAL A 231 -19.12 5.97 7.77
CA VAL A 231 -18.47 6.88 8.72
C VAL A 231 -18.68 6.35 10.13
N VAL A 232 -17.60 5.95 10.79
CA VAL A 232 -17.61 5.38 12.15
C VAL A 232 -17.26 6.41 13.23
N ALA A 233 -16.59 7.50 12.86
CA ALA A 233 -16.28 8.59 13.77
C ALA A 233 -16.18 9.93 13.05
N THR A 234 -16.43 11.00 13.81
CA THR A 234 -16.14 12.38 13.41
C THR A 234 -15.33 13.03 14.51
N VAL A 235 -14.14 13.56 14.18
CA VAL A 235 -13.21 14.12 15.16
C VAL A 235 -13.03 15.62 14.90
N PRO A 236 -13.45 16.50 15.83
CA PRO A 236 -13.18 17.93 15.72
C PRO A 236 -11.67 18.22 15.68
N VAL A 237 -11.25 19.12 14.81
CA VAL A 237 -9.86 19.60 14.70
C VAL A 237 -9.86 21.14 14.67
N GLY A 238 -8.80 21.77 14.17
CA GLY A 238 -8.76 23.21 13.98
C GLY A 238 -9.58 23.69 12.78
N ASP A 239 -9.49 24.99 12.52
CA ASP A 239 -10.25 25.67 11.48
C ASP A 239 -9.68 25.37 10.08
N SER A 240 -10.59 25.18 9.12
CA SER A 240 -10.31 24.84 7.72
C SER A 240 -9.29 23.70 7.56
N PRO A 241 -9.59 22.48 8.05
CA PRO A 241 -8.67 21.36 7.89
C PRO A 241 -8.49 21.00 6.41
N GLY A 242 -7.24 20.68 6.05
CA GLY A 242 -6.81 20.49 4.66
C GLY A 242 -6.02 19.19 4.48
N GLY A 243 -4.73 19.28 4.16
CA GLY A 243 -3.88 18.11 4.01
C GLY A 243 -3.84 17.22 5.27
N ILE A 244 -3.75 15.92 5.06
CA ILE A 244 -3.66 14.90 6.10
C ILE A 244 -2.61 13.87 5.72
N ALA A 245 -1.81 13.42 6.69
CA ALA A 245 -0.87 12.31 6.53
C ALA A 245 -0.92 11.41 7.75
N ILE A 246 -0.74 10.10 7.55
CA ILE A 246 -0.74 9.09 8.62
C ILE A 246 0.69 8.57 8.77
N THR A 247 1.13 8.34 10.01
CA THR A 247 2.44 7.77 10.27
C THR A 247 2.54 6.37 9.64
N PRO A 248 3.71 5.93 9.15
CA PRO A 248 3.86 4.61 8.50
C PRO A 248 3.43 3.41 9.36
N ASN A 249 3.48 3.55 10.69
CA ASN A 249 2.98 2.54 11.63
C ASN A 249 1.46 2.64 11.91
N GLY A 250 0.74 3.53 11.22
CA GLY A 250 -0.69 3.74 11.35
C GLY A 250 -1.14 4.33 12.69
N SER A 251 -0.24 4.73 13.59
CA SER A 251 -0.59 5.10 14.98
C SER A 251 -1.12 6.52 15.13
N PHE A 252 -0.66 7.46 14.28
CA PHE A 252 -1.06 8.86 14.35
C PHE A 252 -1.42 9.43 12.98
N ALA A 253 -2.46 10.27 12.94
CA ALA A 253 -2.80 11.11 11.80
C ALA A 253 -2.48 12.57 12.12
N TYR A 254 -1.80 13.23 11.19
CA TYR A 254 -1.44 14.65 11.27
C TYR A 254 -2.31 15.43 10.29
N VAL A 255 -3.15 16.31 10.83
CA VAL A 255 -4.15 17.08 10.09
C VAL A 255 -3.78 18.56 10.11
N ILE A 256 -3.56 19.12 8.93
CA ILE A 256 -3.29 20.54 8.78
C ILE A 256 -4.58 21.34 9.01
N ASN A 257 -4.50 22.42 9.78
CA ASN A 257 -5.58 23.38 9.98
C ASN A 257 -5.14 24.74 9.40
N GLN A 258 -5.63 25.04 8.20
CA GLN A 258 -5.10 26.13 7.38
C GLN A 258 -5.29 27.49 8.04
N ASP A 259 -6.47 27.75 8.61
CA ASP A 259 -6.79 29.07 9.16
C ASP A 259 -6.30 29.21 10.62
N SER A 260 -6.14 28.09 11.32
CA SER A 260 -5.54 28.06 12.67
C SER A 260 -4.01 28.05 12.67
N ASN A 261 -3.35 27.95 11.51
CA ASN A 261 -1.89 27.93 11.37
C ASN A 261 -1.19 26.85 12.23
N ASN A 262 -1.79 25.66 12.33
CA ASN A 262 -1.28 24.57 13.15
C ASN A 262 -1.59 23.18 12.53
N VAL A 263 -1.05 22.13 13.13
CA VAL A 263 -1.33 20.73 12.79
C VAL A 263 -1.91 20.03 14.02
N SER A 264 -3.08 19.41 13.86
CA SER A 264 -3.69 18.54 14.88
C SER A 264 -3.12 17.13 14.74
N VAL A 265 -2.69 16.52 15.85
CA VAL A 265 -2.17 15.15 15.89
C VAL A 265 -3.22 14.26 16.56
N ILE A 266 -3.68 13.25 15.84
CA ILE A 266 -4.78 12.37 16.24
C ILE A 266 -4.24 10.97 16.45
N GLU A 267 -4.50 10.38 17.61
CA GLU A 267 -4.26 8.94 17.83
C GLU A 267 -5.34 8.14 17.11
N THR A 268 -4.95 7.24 16.21
CA THR A 268 -5.89 6.53 15.31
C THR A 268 -6.70 5.43 16.00
N VAL A 269 -6.20 4.88 17.10
CA VAL A 269 -6.92 3.84 17.88
C VAL A 269 -8.09 4.45 18.65
N GLY A 270 -7.90 5.65 19.22
CA GLY A 270 -8.91 6.36 20.01
C GLY A 270 -9.70 7.40 19.22
N ASN A 271 -9.25 7.79 18.03
CA ASN A 271 -9.77 8.93 17.27
C ASN A 271 -9.78 10.23 18.09
N THR A 272 -8.73 10.45 18.89
CA THR A 272 -8.60 11.61 19.79
C THR A 272 -7.46 12.50 19.38
N VAL A 273 -7.68 13.82 19.38
CA VAL A 273 -6.60 14.80 19.22
C VAL A 273 -5.74 14.80 20.48
N VAL A 274 -4.48 14.39 20.35
CA VAL A 274 -3.51 14.28 21.46
C VAL A 274 -2.53 15.45 21.51
N ALA A 275 -2.34 16.17 20.41
CA ALA A 275 -1.49 17.35 20.36
C ALA A 275 -1.95 18.33 19.26
N THR A 276 -1.53 19.58 19.40
CA THR A 276 -1.64 20.61 18.36
C THR A 276 -0.30 21.32 18.23
N VAL A 277 0.28 21.27 17.03
CA VAL A 277 1.62 21.78 16.74
C VAL A 277 1.51 23.06 15.92
N PRO A 278 1.89 24.23 16.47
CA PRO A 278 1.94 25.47 15.70
C PRO A 278 2.95 25.37 14.55
N VAL A 279 2.58 25.83 13.37
CA VAL A 279 3.46 25.88 12.18
C VAL A 279 3.40 27.28 11.55
N GLY A 280 3.93 27.43 10.33
CA GLY A 280 3.82 28.69 9.61
C GLY A 280 2.39 29.02 9.19
N ASN A 281 2.19 30.26 8.74
CA ASN A 281 0.89 30.76 8.27
C ASN A 281 0.39 30.04 7.01
N SER A 282 -0.91 29.74 7.01
CA SER A 282 -1.66 29.04 5.95
C SER A 282 -0.99 27.74 5.51
N PRO A 283 -0.84 26.76 6.41
CA PRO A 283 -0.32 25.45 6.05
C PRO A 283 -1.25 24.75 5.04
N PHE A 284 -0.69 24.01 4.08
CA PHE A 284 -1.46 23.44 2.97
C PHE A 284 -1.26 21.94 2.75
N GLY A 285 0.00 21.51 2.59
CA GLY A 285 0.38 20.12 2.34
C GLY A 285 1.24 19.55 3.46
N ILE A 286 1.12 18.25 3.70
CA ILE A 286 1.88 17.52 4.72
C ILE A 286 2.32 16.17 4.17
N ALA A 287 3.54 15.78 4.48
CA ALA A 287 4.05 14.43 4.24
C ALA A 287 4.90 13.97 5.43
N ILE A 288 4.83 12.69 5.75
CA ILE A 288 5.61 12.07 6.84
C ILE A 288 6.67 11.18 6.22
N THR A 289 7.89 11.24 6.76
CA THR A 289 9.00 10.38 6.32
C THR A 289 8.62 8.91 6.46
N PRO A 290 8.90 8.03 5.48
CA PRO A 290 8.79 6.57 5.59
C PRO A 290 9.29 5.93 6.90
N ASN A 291 10.34 6.46 7.55
CA ASN A 291 10.75 6.00 8.88
C ASN A 291 9.89 6.51 10.06
N GLY A 292 8.93 7.40 9.79
CA GLY A 292 8.00 7.99 10.75
C GLY A 292 8.56 9.09 11.65
N SER A 293 9.83 9.50 11.52
CA SER A 293 10.51 10.40 12.46
C SER A 293 10.17 11.87 12.27
N PHE A 294 9.86 12.30 11.05
CA PHE A 294 9.58 13.71 10.75
C PHE A 294 8.33 13.88 9.87
N ALA A 295 7.59 14.96 10.12
CA ALA A 295 6.55 15.47 9.25
C ALA A 295 6.98 16.80 8.63
N TYR A 296 6.85 16.94 7.32
CA TYR A 296 7.13 18.16 6.59
C TYR A 296 5.83 18.83 6.19
N VAL A 297 5.67 20.11 6.56
CA VAL A 297 4.44 20.88 6.36
C VAL A 297 4.73 22.11 5.52
N THR A 298 4.07 22.26 4.38
CA THR A 298 4.20 23.43 3.53
C THR A 298 3.33 24.57 4.04
N ASN A 299 3.92 25.77 4.18
CA ASN A 299 3.22 26.96 4.65
C ASN A 299 3.11 27.99 3.53
N TRP A 300 1.93 28.08 2.91
CA TRP A 300 1.71 28.84 1.68
C TRP A 300 1.99 30.35 1.87
N SER A 301 1.45 30.93 2.95
CA SER A 301 1.59 32.36 3.25
C SER A 301 2.99 32.69 3.80
N SER A 302 3.57 31.78 4.60
CA SER A 302 4.92 31.97 5.16
C SER A 302 6.05 31.66 4.18
N ARG A 303 5.74 31.03 3.04
CA ARG A 303 6.70 30.70 1.97
C ARG A 303 7.88 29.85 2.48
N ASN A 304 7.57 28.90 3.36
CA ASN A 304 8.54 28.00 3.98
C ASN A 304 7.92 26.61 4.22
N VAL A 305 8.76 25.64 4.60
CA VAL A 305 8.34 24.31 5.05
C VAL A 305 8.74 24.14 6.52
N SER A 306 7.79 23.81 7.38
CA SER A 306 8.07 23.45 8.78
C SER A 306 8.40 21.96 8.86
N VAL A 307 9.45 21.61 9.61
CA VAL A 307 9.83 20.21 9.89
C VAL A 307 9.49 19.90 11.34
N ILE A 308 8.56 18.99 11.55
CA ILE A 308 8.08 18.56 12.86
C ILE A 308 8.73 17.22 13.20
N GLU A 309 9.35 17.10 14.37
CA GLU A 309 9.72 15.81 14.94
C GLU A 309 8.48 15.13 15.52
N THR A 310 8.16 13.92 15.08
CA THR A 310 6.89 13.23 15.40
C THR A 310 6.84 12.68 16.83
N VAL A 311 8.00 12.32 17.41
CA VAL A 311 8.09 11.83 18.80
C VAL A 311 7.80 12.95 19.79
N GLY A 312 8.33 14.15 19.53
CA GLY A 312 8.16 15.33 20.39
C GLY A 312 6.97 16.21 20.02
N ASN A 313 6.39 16.06 18.82
CA ASN A 313 5.40 16.98 18.25
C ASN A 313 5.88 18.45 18.27
N THR A 314 7.15 18.68 17.92
CA THR A 314 7.75 20.02 17.91
C THR A 314 8.36 20.36 16.56
N VAL A 315 8.27 21.63 16.16
CA VAL A 315 8.96 22.13 14.96
C VAL A 315 10.45 22.27 15.27
N VAL A 316 11.28 21.45 14.62
CA VAL A 316 12.73 21.40 14.82
C VAL A 316 13.50 22.15 13.75
N ALA A 317 12.89 22.39 12.58
CA ALA A 317 13.50 23.18 11.51
C ALA A 317 12.45 23.91 10.67
N THR A 318 12.90 24.91 9.92
CA THR A 318 12.09 25.62 8.92
C THR A 318 12.94 25.88 7.69
N VAL A 319 12.46 25.45 6.53
CA VAL A 319 13.16 25.57 5.25
C VAL A 319 12.54 26.69 4.42
N PRO A 320 13.27 27.79 4.14
CA PRO A 320 12.74 28.88 3.33
C PRO A 320 12.63 28.46 1.86
N MET A 321 11.48 28.75 1.22
CA MET A 321 11.25 28.36 -0.18
C MET A 321 11.24 29.53 -1.17
N GLY A 322 11.11 30.77 -0.69
CA GLY A 322 11.08 31.99 -1.52
C GLY A 322 9.79 32.17 -2.35
N ASN A 323 9.07 31.10 -2.66
CA ASN A 323 7.74 31.09 -3.27
C ASN A 323 6.75 30.35 -2.35
N SER A 324 5.45 30.52 -2.59
CA SER A 324 4.40 29.85 -1.82
C SER A 324 4.36 28.34 -2.12
N PRO A 325 4.69 27.47 -1.16
CA PRO A 325 4.65 26.03 -1.36
C PRO A 325 3.21 25.48 -1.25
N LEU A 326 2.94 24.36 -1.92
CA LEU A 326 1.66 23.66 -1.96
C LEU A 326 1.84 22.16 -1.65
N GLY A 327 1.64 21.26 -2.62
CA GLY A 327 1.83 19.83 -2.44
C GLY A 327 3.27 19.45 -2.07
N ILE A 328 3.42 18.34 -1.36
CA ILE A 328 4.68 17.83 -0.86
C ILE A 328 4.68 16.31 -0.89
N ALA A 329 5.81 15.70 -1.24
CA ALA A 329 6.01 14.26 -1.20
C ALA A 329 7.46 13.93 -0.81
N ILE A 330 7.67 12.78 -0.19
CA ILE A 330 8.97 12.33 0.33
C ILE A 330 9.31 10.99 -0.33
N THR A 331 10.57 10.82 -0.73
CA THR A 331 11.04 9.56 -1.32
C THR A 331 11.01 8.43 -0.28
N SER A 332 10.72 7.20 -0.72
CA SER A 332 10.62 6.00 0.11
C SER A 332 11.89 5.70 0.92
N ASN A 333 13.04 6.16 0.42
CA ASN A 333 14.34 6.04 1.07
C ASN A 333 14.66 7.15 2.10
N ASP A 334 13.71 8.05 2.40
CA ASP A 334 13.86 9.20 3.33
C ASP A 334 14.93 10.23 2.94
N GLN A 335 15.47 10.21 1.73
CA GLN A 335 16.58 11.11 1.36
C GLN A 335 16.11 12.47 0.84
N ARG A 336 14.98 12.53 0.14
CA ARG A 336 14.55 13.74 -0.56
C ARG A 336 13.08 14.06 -0.33
N VAL A 337 12.81 15.36 -0.30
CA VAL A 337 11.46 15.93 -0.24
C VAL A 337 11.25 16.78 -1.49
N TYR A 338 10.21 16.48 -2.25
CA TYR A 338 9.77 17.25 -3.41
C TYR A 338 8.64 18.17 -3.00
N VAL A 339 8.84 19.48 -3.14
CA VAL A 339 7.90 20.51 -2.71
C VAL A 339 7.44 21.31 -3.91
N ILE A 340 6.14 21.29 -4.16
CA ILE A 340 5.52 22.12 -5.18
C ILE A 340 5.52 23.57 -4.74
N ASN A 341 5.92 24.44 -5.63
CA ASN A 341 5.77 25.89 -5.51
C ASN A 341 5.42 26.47 -6.88
N LYS A 342 6.10 27.51 -7.37
CA LYS A 342 5.98 27.91 -8.78
C LYS A 342 6.50 26.83 -9.75
N ASN A 343 7.41 26.00 -9.26
CA ASN A 343 8.06 24.85 -9.91
C ASN A 343 8.05 23.67 -8.89
N VAL A 344 9.09 22.82 -8.91
CA VAL A 344 9.33 21.81 -7.89
C VAL A 344 10.68 22.05 -7.24
N SER A 345 10.73 22.27 -5.93
CA SER A 345 12.00 22.32 -5.20
C SER A 345 12.31 20.95 -4.58
N VAL A 346 13.58 20.56 -4.62
CA VAL A 346 14.08 19.31 -4.04
C VAL A 346 14.89 19.66 -2.80
N ILE A 347 14.48 19.11 -1.66
CA ILE A 347 15.14 19.28 -0.36
C ILE A 347 15.81 17.97 0.02
N GLU A 348 17.08 18.02 0.45
CA GLU A 348 17.74 16.87 1.09
C GLU A 348 17.38 16.84 2.59
N THR A 349 16.87 15.72 3.09
CA THR A 349 16.35 15.60 4.47
C THR A 349 17.46 15.70 5.53
N GLY A 350 18.67 15.19 5.24
CA GLY A 350 19.79 15.20 6.18
C GLY A 350 20.31 16.59 6.52
N GLY A 351 20.04 17.59 5.68
CA GLY A 351 20.46 18.98 5.88
C GLY A 351 19.31 20.00 5.89
N ASN A 352 18.10 19.60 5.51
CA ASN A 352 16.97 20.51 5.29
C ASN A 352 17.30 21.66 4.32
N THR A 353 18.08 21.35 3.29
CA THR A 353 18.56 22.31 2.29
C THR A 353 17.94 22.06 0.93
N VAL A 354 17.55 23.13 0.23
CA VAL A 354 17.10 23.05 -1.16
C VAL A 354 18.31 22.82 -2.06
N VAL A 355 18.35 21.69 -2.76
CA VAL A 355 19.48 21.28 -3.62
C VAL A 355 19.19 21.42 -5.11
N ALA A 356 17.91 21.43 -5.51
CA ALA A 356 17.52 21.59 -6.90
C ALA A 356 16.17 22.30 -7.03
N THR A 357 15.92 22.86 -8.20
CA THR A 357 14.60 23.35 -8.61
C THR A 357 14.33 22.88 -10.04
N VAL A 358 13.25 22.13 -10.22
CA VAL A 358 12.87 21.51 -11.49
C VAL A 358 11.70 22.28 -12.09
N PRO A 359 11.87 22.93 -13.25
CA PRO A 359 10.77 23.59 -13.95
C PRO A 359 9.72 22.58 -14.40
N VAL A 360 8.44 22.91 -14.21
CA VAL A 360 7.28 22.09 -14.64
C VAL A 360 6.26 22.97 -15.36
N GLY A 361 5.05 22.45 -15.60
CA GLY A 361 3.96 23.21 -16.22
C GLY A 361 3.43 24.35 -15.36
N ASN A 362 2.37 25.01 -15.85
CA ASN A 362 1.81 26.20 -15.21
C ASN A 362 0.92 25.83 -14.02
N SER A 363 1.12 26.54 -12.91
CA SER A 363 0.38 26.36 -11.65
C SER A 363 0.39 24.90 -11.17
N PRO A 364 1.56 24.33 -10.86
CA PRO A 364 1.63 23.02 -10.25
C PRO A 364 0.97 23.06 -8.87
N VAL A 365 0.28 21.98 -8.48
CA VAL A 365 -0.50 21.96 -7.23
C VAL A 365 -0.21 20.76 -6.33
N HIS A 366 -0.01 19.56 -6.90
CA HIS A 366 0.21 18.34 -6.15
C HIS A 366 1.36 17.52 -6.73
N VAL A 367 1.90 16.61 -5.91
CA VAL A 367 3.02 15.76 -6.26
C VAL A 367 2.85 14.37 -5.66
N ALA A 368 3.24 13.34 -6.41
CA ALA A 368 3.36 11.97 -5.93
C ALA A 368 4.64 11.34 -6.49
N ILE A 369 5.20 10.37 -5.77
CA ILE A 369 6.46 9.70 -6.12
C ILE A 369 6.16 8.22 -6.30
N THR A 370 6.76 7.60 -7.32
CA THR A 370 6.61 6.15 -7.51
C THR A 370 7.25 5.39 -6.35
N PRO A 371 6.70 4.23 -5.92
CA PRO A 371 7.22 3.48 -4.78
C PRO A 371 8.70 3.06 -4.89
N ASN A 372 9.23 2.99 -6.11
CA ASN A 372 10.64 2.69 -6.40
C ASN A 372 11.54 3.93 -6.48
N ASP A 373 11.04 5.11 -6.09
CA ASP A 373 11.71 6.41 -6.14
C ASP A 373 12.29 6.80 -7.50
N SER A 374 11.84 6.20 -8.60
CA SER A 374 12.40 6.49 -9.93
C SER A 374 11.81 7.76 -10.54
N PHE A 375 10.52 8.02 -10.29
CA PHE A 375 9.80 9.11 -10.93
C PHE A 375 8.93 9.90 -9.95
N VAL A 376 8.83 11.20 -10.22
CA VAL A 376 7.94 12.13 -9.53
C VAL A 376 6.91 12.66 -10.53
N TYR A 377 5.63 12.54 -10.17
CA TYR A 377 4.51 13.01 -10.97
C TYR A 377 3.95 14.28 -10.36
N VAL A 378 3.81 15.33 -11.17
CA VAL A 378 3.39 16.67 -10.73
C VAL A 378 2.21 17.15 -11.55
N THR A 379 1.10 17.44 -10.89
CA THR A 379 -0.11 17.94 -11.55
C THR A 379 -0.03 19.44 -11.80
N ASN A 380 -0.20 19.85 -13.07
CA ASN A 380 -0.13 21.25 -13.49
C ASN A 380 -1.53 21.77 -13.82
N GLN A 381 -2.13 22.47 -12.85
CA GLN A 381 -3.55 22.83 -12.88
C GLN A 381 -3.93 23.65 -14.11
N ASN A 382 -3.12 24.65 -14.49
CA ASN A 382 -3.45 25.54 -15.62
C ASN A 382 -2.95 25.01 -16.97
N SER A 383 -2.11 23.98 -16.96
CA SER A 383 -1.63 23.31 -18.18
C SER A 383 -2.44 22.06 -18.54
N ASN A 384 -3.37 21.63 -17.69
CA ASN A 384 -4.18 20.41 -17.89
C ASN A 384 -3.32 19.17 -18.21
N ASN A 385 -2.19 19.03 -17.52
CA ASN A 385 -1.25 17.92 -17.73
C ASN A 385 -0.51 17.55 -16.44
N VAL A 386 0.23 16.44 -16.50
CA VAL A 386 1.12 15.96 -15.44
C VAL A 386 2.55 15.94 -15.96
N SER A 387 3.47 16.58 -15.27
CA SER A 387 4.91 16.48 -15.55
C SER A 387 5.47 15.24 -14.85
N VAL A 388 6.28 14.45 -15.56
CA VAL A 388 6.98 13.28 -15.01
C VAL A 388 8.47 13.61 -14.93
N ILE A 389 9.02 13.56 -13.73
CA ILE A 389 10.40 13.93 -13.43
C ILE A 389 11.18 12.68 -13.05
N GLU A 390 12.34 12.45 -13.66
CA GLU A 390 13.28 11.43 -13.21
C GLU A 390 14.04 11.92 -11.97
N THR A 391 14.07 11.14 -10.89
CA THR A 391 14.66 11.56 -9.60
C THR A 391 16.19 11.66 -9.62
N VAL A 392 16.86 10.82 -10.41
CA VAL A 392 18.33 10.81 -10.51
C VAL A 392 18.83 12.09 -11.18
N GLY A 393 18.21 12.49 -12.29
CA GLY A 393 18.55 13.69 -13.04
C GLY A 393 17.85 14.97 -12.59
N ASN A 394 16.75 14.87 -11.83
CA ASN A 394 15.83 15.98 -11.55
C ASN A 394 15.38 16.70 -12.84
N THR A 395 15.06 15.91 -13.87
CA THR A 395 14.68 16.39 -15.21
C THR A 395 13.28 15.92 -15.56
N VAL A 396 12.49 16.78 -16.20
CA VAL A 396 11.20 16.39 -16.76
C VAL A 396 11.45 15.50 -17.99
N VAL A 397 11.03 14.25 -17.93
CA VAL A 397 11.21 13.25 -19.00
C VAL A 397 9.94 13.01 -19.82
N ALA A 398 8.77 13.33 -19.25
CA ALA A 398 7.50 13.25 -19.97
C ALA A 398 6.51 14.32 -19.48
N THR A 399 5.49 14.59 -20.30
CA THR A 399 4.33 15.41 -19.93
C THR A 399 3.09 14.73 -20.47
N VAL A 400 2.18 14.37 -19.56
CA VAL A 400 0.98 13.56 -19.85
C VAL A 400 -0.24 14.48 -19.83
N PRO A 401 -0.92 14.73 -20.96
CA PRO A 401 -2.18 15.44 -20.96
C PRO A 401 -3.23 14.69 -20.15
N VAL A 402 -3.98 15.41 -19.30
CA VAL A 402 -5.08 14.85 -18.50
C VAL A 402 -6.32 15.75 -18.63
N GLY A 403 -7.34 15.54 -17.79
CA GLY A 403 -8.54 16.37 -17.78
C GLY A 403 -8.29 17.81 -17.30
N ILE A 404 -9.39 18.55 -17.16
CA ILE A 404 -9.36 19.99 -16.87
C ILE A 404 -9.05 20.23 -15.40
N SER A 405 -8.07 21.09 -15.14
CA SER A 405 -7.67 21.52 -13.81
C SER A 405 -7.26 20.34 -12.91
N PRO A 406 -6.18 19.62 -13.25
CA PRO A 406 -5.73 18.49 -12.45
C PRO A 406 -5.30 18.95 -11.04
N GLY A 407 -5.59 18.12 -10.05
CA GLY A 407 -5.39 18.43 -8.63
C GLY A 407 -4.59 17.34 -7.90
N GLY A 408 -5.17 16.75 -6.84
CA GLY A 408 -4.57 15.62 -6.14
C GLY A 408 -4.19 14.46 -7.07
N ILE A 409 -3.12 13.77 -6.70
CA ILE A 409 -2.58 12.62 -7.41
C ILE A 409 -2.09 11.58 -6.41
N ALA A 410 -2.42 10.32 -6.66
CA ALA A 410 -1.90 9.17 -5.91
C ALA A 410 -1.41 8.09 -6.88
N ILE A 411 -0.39 7.35 -6.47
CA ILE A 411 0.19 6.26 -7.25
C ILE A 411 -0.08 4.94 -6.52
N THR A 412 -0.47 3.91 -7.26
CA THR A 412 -0.74 2.59 -6.68
C THR A 412 0.51 2.04 -5.97
N PRO A 413 0.36 1.21 -4.91
CA PRO A 413 1.50 0.65 -4.17
C PRO A 413 2.47 -0.18 -5.02
N ASN A 414 1.98 -0.79 -6.10
CA ASN A 414 2.82 -1.51 -7.08
C ASN A 414 3.50 -0.58 -8.11
N GLY A 415 3.19 0.73 -8.08
CA GLY A 415 3.73 1.74 -8.97
C GLY A 415 3.19 1.71 -10.39
N SER A 416 2.21 0.85 -10.73
CA SER A 416 1.75 0.66 -12.11
C SER A 416 0.83 1.77 -12.62
N PHE A 417 0.04 2.41 -11.73
CA PHE A 417 -0.94 3.41 -12.12
C PHE A 417 -0.89 4.66 -11.25
N ALA A 418 -1.14 5.81 -11.86
CA ALA A 418 -1.34 7.08 -11.17
C ALA A 418 -2.77 7.57 -11.40
N TYR A 419 -3.48 7.89 -10.32
CA TYR A 419 -4.84 8.42 -10.31
C TYR A 419 -4.77 9.92 -10.11
N VAL A 420 -5.28 10.68 -11.09
CA VAL A 420 -5.20 12.14 -11.12
C VAL A 420 -6.60 12.71 -11.14
N ILE A 421 -6.98 13.46 -10.11
CA ILE A 421 -8.28 14.11 -10.08
C ILE A 421 -8.31 15.28 -11.06
N ASN A 422 -9.45 15.51 -11.71
CA ASN A 422 -9.69 16.63 -12.62
C ASN A 422 -10.85 17.47 -12.07
N ARG A 423 -10.54 18.61 -11.44
CA ARG A 423 -11.49 19.38 -10.62
C ARG A 423 -12.72 19.86 -11.38
N PHE A 424 -12.53 20.35 -12.60
CA PHE A 424 -13.63 20.85 -13.43
C PHE A 424 -14.14 19.81 -14.42
N GLY A 425 -13.48 18.65 -14.50
CA GLY A 425 -13.96 17.49 -15.26
C GLY A 425 -14.88 16.58 -14.45
N ASN A 426 -14.95 16.74 -13.13
CA ASN A 426 -15.65 15.84 -12.19
C ASN A 426 -15.30 14.36 -12.45
N ASN A 427 -14.02 14.08 -12.69
CA ASN A 427 -13.54 12.76 -13.02
C ASN A 427 -12.08 12.57 -12.56
N VAL A 428 -11.61 11.32 -12.61
CA VAL A 428 -10.23 10.92 -12.34
C VAL A 428 -9.61 10.31 -13.58
N SER A 429 -8.49 10.84 -14.04
CA SER A 429 -7.68 10.22 -15.09
C SER A 429 -6.78 9.15 -14.48
N VAL A 430 -6.74 7.98 -15.10
CA VAL A 430 -5.86 6.87 -14.69
C VAL A 430 -4.74 6.76 -15.69
N ILE A 431 -3.51 6.99 -15.24
CA ILE A 431 -2.29 6.97 -16.06
C ILE A 431 -1.55 5.67 -15.80
N GLU A 432 -1.20 4.92 -16.85
CA GLU A 432 -0.21 3.85 -16.77
C GLU A 432 1.20 4.47 -16.68
N THR A 433 1.96 4.13 -15.63
CA THR A 433 3.25 4.79 -15.34
C THR A 433 4.37 4.36 -16.27
N VAL A 434 4.34 3.12 -16.76
CA VAL A 434 5.34 2.59 -17.72
C VAL A 434 5.23 3.30 -19.08
N GLY A 435 4.00 3.49 -19.56
CA GLY A 435 3.73 4.14 -20.85
C GLY A 435 3.55 5.67 -20.76
N ASN A 436 3.30 6.21 -19.56
CA ASN A 436 2.88 7.59 -19.35
C ASN A 436 1.65 7.97 -20.19
N THR A 437 0.67 7.07 -20.26
CA THR A 437 -0.55 7.21 -21.05
C THR A 437 -1.79 7.16 -20.17
N VAL A 438 -2.79 7.99 -20.46
CA VAL A 438 -4.10 7.90 -19.81
C VAL A 438 -4.85 6.70 -20.42
N ILE A 439 -5.17 5.72 -19.59
CA ILE A 439 -5.85 4.47 -20.00
C ILE A 439 -7.34 4.46 -19.65
N ALA A 440 -7.75 5.27 -18.66
CA ALA A 440 -9.14 5.37 -18.25
C ALA A 440 -9.45 6.77 -17.72
N THR A 441 -10.74 7.11 -17.72
CA THR A 441 -11.27 8.30 -17.05
C THR A 441 -12.54 7.90 -16.31
N VAL A 442 -12.54 8.07 -14.99
CA VAL A 442 -13.58 7.59 -14.08
C VAL A 442 -14.39 8.78 -13.58
N PRO A 443 -15.70 8.90 -13.92
CA PRO A 443 -16.55 9.93 -13.36
C PRO A 443 -16.67 9.81 -11.85
N VAL A 444 -16.60 10.92 -11.12
CA VAL A 444 -16.78 10.99 -9.66
C VAL A 444 -17.74 12.13 -9.32
N GLY A 445 -17.85 12.48 -8.03
CA GLY A 445 -18.67 13.61 -7.59
C GLY A 445 -18.13 14.98 -8.06
N ASP A 446 -18.86 16.03 -7.68
CA ASP A 446 -18.58 17.39 -8.12
C ASP A 446 -17.39 18.00 -7.37
N PHE A 447 -16.53 18.66 -8.16
CA PHE A 447 -15.35 19.37 -7.68
C PHE A 447 -14.43 18.45 -6.83
N PRO A 448 -13.91 17.35 -7.40
CA PRO A 448 -13.01 16.45 -6.69
C PRO A 448 -11.74 17.20 -6.27
N ALA A 449 -11.13 16.83 -5.16
CA ALA A 449 -10.01 17.60 -4.58
C ALA A 449 -8.73 16.80 -4.42
N ASP A 450 -8.85 15.61 -3.84
CA ASP A 450 -7.73 14.74 -3.50
C ASP A 450 -8.11 13.27 -3.68
N VAL A 451 -7.08 12.42 -3.75
CA VAL A 451 -7.23 10.98 -3.93
C VAL A 451 -6.18 10.24 -3.11
N ALA A 452 -6.59 9.16 -2.44
CA ALA A 452 -5.69 8.21 -1.78
C ALA A 452 -6.04 6.79 -2.21
N ILE A 453 -5.03 5.91 -2.24
CA ILE A 453 -5.17 4.51 -2.66
C ILE A 453 -4.86 3.62 -1.45
N THR A 454 -5.65 2.57 -1.26
CA THR A 454 -5.45 1.63 -0.15
C THR A 454 -4.08 0.96 -0.24
N PRO A 455 -3.47 0.55 0.89
CA PRO A 455 -2.15 -0.10 0.89
C PRO A 455 -2.09 -1.40 0.06
N ASP A 456 -3.21 -2.10 -0.09
CA ASP A 456 -3.35 -3.26 -0.96
C ASP A 456 -3.54 -2.92 -2.45
N GLY A 457 -3.76 -1.64 -2.76
CA GLY A 457 -3.98 -1.14 -4.12
C GLY A 457 -5.37 -1.40 -4.68
N SER A 458 -6.29 -1.99 -3.92
CA SER A 458 -7.60 -2.44 -4.42
C SER A 458 -8.61 -1.30 -4.62
N PHE A 459 -8.51 -0.23 -3.83
CA PHE A 459 -9.46 0.88 -3.87
C PHE A 459 -8.78 2.24 -3.87
N ALA A 460 -9.38 3.19 -4.59
CA ALA A 460 -9.04 4.60 -4.53
C ALA A 460 -10.22 5.40 -3.95
N TYR A 461 -9.94 6.27 -2.98
CA TYR A 461 -10.91 7.14 -2.32
C TYR A 461 -10.69 8.57 -2.78
N VAL A 462 -11.74 9.19 -3.32
CA VAL A 462 -11.68 10.53 -3.93
C VAL A 462 -12.61 11.46 -3.20
N THR A 463 -12.09 12.56 -2.66
CA THR A 463 -12.88 13.58 -1.96
C THR A 463 -13.58 14.50 -2.95
N ASN A 464 -14.89 14.68 -2.83
CA ASN A 464 -15.70 15.55 -3.69
C ASN A 464 -16.22 16.75 -2.90
N ARG A 465 -15.55 17.89 -3.05
CA ARG A 465 -15.79 19.09 -2.21
C ARG A 465 -17.22 19.60 -2.31
N SER A 466 -17.76 19.72 -3.51
CA SER A 466 -19.10 20.30 -3.72
C SER A 466 -20.22 19.30 -3.47
N SER A 467 -19.93 17.99 -3.55
CA SER A 467 -20.90 16.93 -3.26
C SER A 467 -20.91 16.46 -1.80
N ASN A 468 -20.01 16.98 -0.95
CA ASN A 468 -19.87 16.60 0.46
C ASN A 468 -19.79 15.07 0.67
N ASN A 469 -19.06 14.38 -0.22
CA ASN A 469 -18.93 12.93 -0.18
C ASN A 469 -17.56 12.46 -0.66
N VAL A 470 -17.30 11.17 -0.51
CA VAL A 470 -16.12 10.48 -1.02
C VAL A 470 -16.57 9.40 -2.00
N SER A 471 -16.04 9.42 -3.22
CA SER A 471 -16.24 8.34 -4.20
C SER A 471 -15.22 7.23 -3.94
N VAL A 472 -15.67 5.97 -3.95
CA VAL A 472 -14.81 4.79 -3.80
C VAL A 472 -14.71 4.09 -5.14
N ILE A 473 -13.52 4.05 -5.70
CA ILE A 473 -13.21 3.46 -7.00
C ILE A 473 -12.52 2.12 -6.78
N GLU A 474 -13.02 1.06 -7.40
CA GLU A 474 -12.29 -0.21 -7.53
C GLU A 474 -11.21 -0.07 -8.62
N THR A 475 -9.95 -0.33 -8.28
CA THR A 475 -8.81 -0.04 -9.17
C THR A 475 -8.67 -1.02 -10.32
N VAL A 476 -9.12 -2.27 -10.15
CA VAL A 476 -9.09 -3.31 -11.20
C VAL A 476 -10.09 -2.97 -12.31
N GLY A 477 -11.29 -2.49 -11.93
CA GLY A 477 -12.36 -2.15 -12.86
C GLY A 477 -12.37 -0.69 -13.32
N ASN A 478 -11.69 0.21 -12.60
CA ASN A 478 -11.80 1.67 -12.77
C ASN A 478 -13.26 2.15 -12.68
N THR A 479 -14.02 1.60 -11.73
CA THR A 479 -15.45 1.86 -11.54
C THR A 479 -15.71 2.40 -10.14
N VAL A 480 -16.60 3.39 -10.03
CA VAL A 480 -17.10 3.83 -8.72
C VAL A 480 -18.08 2.78 -8.19
N ILE A 481 -17.74 2.17 -7.05
CA ILE A 481 -18.54 1.11 -6.42
C ILE A 481 -19.36 1.61 -5.23
N ALA A 482 -18.95 2.73 -4.63
CA ALA A 482 -19.64 3.34 -3.50
C ALA A 482 -19.44 4.85 -3.46
N THR A 483 -20.32 5.53 -2.75
CA THR A 483 -20.17 6.95 -2.41
C THR A 483 -20.57 7.13 -0.95
N VAL A 484 -19.68 7.72 -0.16
CA VAL A 484 -19.82 7.87 1.28
C VAL A 484 -20.02 9.33 1.62
N ALA A 485 -21.16 9.69 2.20
CA ALA A 485 -21.39 11.05 2.68
C ALA A 485 -20.45 11.37 3.86
N VAL A 486 -19.82 12.53 3.83
CA VAL A 486 -18.92 13.02 4.89
C VAL A 486 -19.31 14.44 5.29
N GLY A 487 -18.46 15.15 6.02
CA GLY A 487 -18.70 16.55 6.37
C GLY A 487 -18.63 17.49 5.15
N ASP A 488 -18.81 18.78 5.42
CA ASP A 488 -18.88 19.80 4.37
C ASP A 488 -17.50 20.13 3.80
N PHE A 489 -17.44 20.19 2.47
CA PHE A 489 -16.25 20.56 1.71
C PHE A 489 -15.03 19.64 1.98
N PRO A 490 -15.17 18.32 1.78
CA PRO A 490 -14.09 17.37 2.04
C PRO A 490 -12.89 17.65 1.13
N SER A 491 -11.70 17.74 1.72
CA SER A 491 -10.53 18.30 1.05
C SER A 491 -9.40 17.30 0.87
N GLY A 492 -8.81 16.80 1.95
CA GLY A 492 -7.73 15.83 1.93
C GLY A 492 -8.19 14.44 2.37
N VAL A 493 -7.45 13.41 1.95
CA VAL A 493 -7.73 12.02 2.32
C VAL A 493 -6.44 11.24 2.57
N ALA A 494 -6.42 10.42 3.62
CA ALA A 494 -5.34 9.47 3.92
C ALA A 494 -5.92 8.15 4.42
N ILE A 495 -5.19 7.06 4.24
CA ILE A 495 -5.64 5.70 4.56
C ILE A 495 -4.63 5.06 5.50
N LYS A 496 -5.14 4.45 6.58
CA LYS A 496 -4.36 3.64 7.53
C LYS A 496 -4.17 2.24 6.99
#